data_AF-A0A9D1VA78-F1
#
_entry.id   AF-A0A9D1VA78-F1
#
_cell.length_a   1.000
_cell.length_b   1.000
_cell.length_c   1.000
_cell.angle_alpha   90.00
_cell.angle_beta   90.00
_cell.angle_gamma   90.00
#
_symmetry.space_group_name_H-M   'P 1'
#
loop_
_entity.id
_entity.type
_entity.pdbx_description
1 polymer ?
#
loop_
_entity_poly.entity_id
_entity_poly.type
_entity_poly.pdbx_seq_one_letter_code
_entity_poly.pdbx_strand_id
1 'polypeptide(L)'
;DGESGGSALTGTFYDLKQKRSGASTGIRPPQGVGGQVPDADVPKIHEALHDFMRNWSEASLRQYYTSETKLYASNFYLPSCKAEYAPAAFQCKDRVKPAAWVVVYRGKVRAPKSGKFRFVGTGDDLLAVRFNNKQVLEAGWCIPSTYAKDQGTKAGSRGALKTEHGKAYHQAIKEGKDSGHRDYVIANYDGVGKWNRELGGLTAGTPFEVKEGNTYPIEILISEVPGGAFGFVLLLDEYDEDSKSWKFPGKTLDLFRTNFSEPNKQELEDLVRKENCLEGPMECPPYNADSLIWVAVP
;
A
#
# COMPACT_ATOMS: atom_id res chain seq x y z
N ASP A 1 15.05 -4.85 18.16
CA ASP A 1 16.06 -5.83 17.72
C ASP A 1 15.37 -6.98 17.02
N GLY A 2 15.34 -6.97 15.69
CA GLY A 2 14.56 -7.92 14.89
C GLY A 2 15.48 -8.82 14.09
N GLU A 3 15.83 -9.98 14.64
CA GLU A 3 16.30 -11.09 13.82
C GLU A 3 15.18 -11.52 12.87
N SER A 4 15.54 -11.85 11.64
CA SER A 4 14.63 -12.36 10.62
C SER A 4 14.11 -13.75 11.03
N GLY A 5 13.13 -13.81 11.93
CA GLY A 5 12.28 -14.98 12.04
C GLY A 5 11.69 -15.25 10.65
N GLY A 6 11.80 -16.47 10.15
CA GLY A 6 11.41 -16.86 8.78
C GLY A 6 9.91 -16.74 8.47
N SER A 7 9.18 -15.88 9.16
CA SER A 7 7.72 -15.67 9.10
C SER A 7 7.33 -14.26 8.65
N ALA A 8 8.25 -13.43 8.15
CA ALA A 8 7.98 -12.03 7.80
C ALA A 8 8.64 -11.57 6.49
N LEU A 9 8.04 -10.57 5.86
CA LEU A 9 8.61 -9.85 4.71
C LEU A 9 9.48 -8.69 5.18
N THR A 10 10.59 -8.46 4.49
CA THR A 10 11.57 -7.43 4.87
C THR A 10 11.27 -6.09 4.20
N GLY A 11 10.94 -5.08 4.99
CA GLY A 11 10.65 -3.71 4.57
C GLY A 11 11.90 -2.85 4.52
N THR A 12 12.10 -2.17 3.38
CA THR A 12 13.15 -1.16 3.19
C THR A 12 12.51 0.19 2.93
N PHE A 13 12.82 1.18 3.77
CA PHE A 13 12.28 2.54 3.70
C PHE A 13 13.21 3.46 2.90
N TYR A 14 12.65 4.23 1.97
CA TYR A 14 13.34 5.23 1.17
C TYR A 14 12.69 6.60 1.33
N ASP A 15 13.52 7.62 1.56
CA ASP A 15 13.08 9.02 1.55
C ASP A 15 13.35 9.65 0.17
N LEU A 16 12.29 9.99 -0.56
CA LEU A 16 12.41 10.54 -1.91
C LEU A 16 12.90 11.99 -1.92
N LYS A 17 12.90 12.67 -0.76
CA LYS A 17 13.27 14.09 -0.62
C LYS A 17 14.78 14.33 -0.65
N GLN A 18 15.56 13.29 -0.38
CA GLN A 18 17.00 13.40 -0.25
C GLN A 18 17.72 12.21 -0.89
N LYS A 19 18.89 12.50 -1.44
CA LYS A 19 19.81 11.50 -1.99
C LYS A 19 20.44 10.71 -0.84
N ARG A 20 21.11 9.61 -1.18
CA ARG A 20 21.91 8.83 -0.22
C ARG A 20 22.95 9.67 0.54
N SER A 21 23.45 10.76 -0.06
CA SER A 21 24.39 11.69 0.57
C SER A 21 23.73 12.72 1.50
N GLY A 22 22.39 12.70 1.65
CA GLY A 22 21.63 13.74 2.35
C GLY A 22 21.34 14.99 1.52
N ALA A 23 21.86 15.10 0.30
CA ALA A 23 21.57 16.23 -0.59
C ALA A 23 20.11 16.19 -1.07
N SER A 24 19.46 17.35 -1.21
CA SER A 24 18.08 17.41 -1.69
C SER A 24 17.94 16.83 -3.11
N THR A 25 16.79 16.19 -3.37
CA THR A 25 16.33 15.77 -4.71
C THR A 25 15.50 16.85 -5.40
N GLY A 26 15.30 18.00 -4.74
CA GLY A 26 14.42 19.06 -5.18
C GLY A 26 12.94 18.84 -4.82
N ILE A 27 12.62 17.81 -4.01
CA ILE A 27 11.32 17.70 -3.32
C ILE A 27 11.49 18.34 -1.95
N ARG A 28 10.69 19.37 -1.67
CA ARG A 28 10.74 20.09 -0.39
C ARG A 28 9.96 19.32 0.69
N PRO A 29 10.43 19.30 1.94
CA PRO A 29 9.69 18.68 3.03
C PRO A 29 8.43 19.49 3.38
N PRO A 30 7.47 18.87 4.09
CA PRO A 30 6.35 19.60 4.68
C PRO A 30 6.84 20.67 5.67
N GLN A 31 6.14 21.80 5.71
CA GLN A 31 6.52 22.96 6.55
C GLN A 31 6.16 22.80 8.04
N GLY A 32 5.38 21.78 8.39
CA GLY A 32 4.94 21.51 9.77
C GLY A 32 4.47 20.07 9.97
N VAL A 33 4.18 19.73 11.22
CA VAL A 33 3.59 18.45 11.64
C VAL A 33 2.20 18.30 11.01
N GLY A 34 1.90 17.13 10.45
CA GLY A 34 0.69 16.88 9.66
C GLY A 34 0.62 17.69 8.36
N GLY A 35 1.71 18.35 7.97
CA GLY A 35 1.77 19.16 6.77
C GLY A 35 2.03 18.35 5.50
N GLN A 36 1.82 18.99 4.36
CA GLN A 36 2.08 18.42 3.05
C GLN A 36 3.32 19.04 2.38
N VAL A 37 3.98 18.30 1.49
CA VAL A 37 4.93 18.86 0.52
C VAL A 37 4.22 19.88 -0.37
N PRO A 38 4.93 20.86 -0.93
CA PRO A 38 4.33 21.78 -1.88
C PRO A 38 3.74 21.05 -3.10
N ASP A 39 2.56 21.42 -3.56
CA ASP A 39 1.88 20.83 -4.72
C ASP A 39 2.77 20.75 -5.98
N ALA A 40 3.65 21.74 -6.16
CA ALA A 40 4.59 21.79 -7.27
C ALA A 40 5.63 20.65 -7.26
N ASP A 41 5.83 19.98 -6.13
CA ASP A 41 6.80 18.89 -5.98
C ASP A 41 6.14 17.51 -6.07
N VAL A 42 4.81 17.41 -5.92
CA VAL A 42 4.03 16.16 -6.03
C VAL A 42 4.27 15.40 -7.33
N PRO A 43 4.37 16.04 -8.52
CA PRO A 43 4.66 15.32 -9.76
C PRO A 43 5.98 14.54 -9.75
N LYS A 44 7.00 15.01 -9.00
CA LYS A 44 8.30 14.32 -8.89
C LYS A 44 8.18 13.04 -8.07
N ILE A 45 7.29 13.02 -7.10
CA ILE A 45 7.00 11.84 -6.28
C ILE A 45 6.30 10.79 -7.13
N HIS A 46 5.28 11.19 -7.89
CA HIS A 46 4.59 10.31 -8.82
C HIS A 46 5.50 9.76 -9.92
N GLU A 47 6.41 10.58 -10.44
CA GLU A 47 7.42 10.15 -11.40
C GLU A 47 8.33 9.07 -10.79
N ALA A 48 8.83 9.27 -9.57
CA ALA A 48 9.66 8.27 -8.88
C ALA A 48 8.91 6.95 -8.63
N LEU A 49 7.65 7.03 -8.21
CA LEU A 49 6.78 5.85 -8.00
C LEU A 49 6.49 5.14 -9.32
N HIS A 50 6.16 5.88 -10.38
CA HIS A 50 5.94 5.35 -11.72
C HIS A 50 7.20 4.64 -12.23
N ASP A 51 8.36 5.28 -12.13
CA ASP A 51 9.64 4.73 -12.55
C ASP A 51 9.98 3.43 -11.82
N PHE A 52 9.73 3.36 -10.51
CA PHE A 52 9.86 2.12 -9.77
C PHE A 52 8.86 1.05 -10.23
N MET A 53 7.57 1.36 -10.31
CA MET A 53 6.53 0.36 -10.58
C MET A 53 6.63 -0.27 -11.99
N ARG A 54 7.30 0.38 -12.94
CA ARG A 54 7.55 -0.21 -14.28
C ARG A 54 8.26 -1.57 -14.24
N ASN A 55 9.16 -1.79 -13.28
CA ASN A 55 9.94 -3.03 -13.19
C ASN A 55 10.27 -3.48 -11.77
N TRP A 56 9.83 -2.72 -10.76
CA TRP A 56 10.08 -2.94 -9.33
C TRP A 56 11.57 -3.05 -8.99
N SER A 57 12.41 -2.39 -9.78
CA SER A 57 13.86 -2.43 -9.62
C SER A 57 14.29 -1.58 -8.44
N GLU A 58 15.01 -2.19 -7.50
CA GLU A 58 15.71 -1.44 -6.45
C GLU A 58 16.62 -0.35 -7.02
N ALA A 59 17.14 -0.53 -8.24
CA ALA A 59 18.02 0.43 -8.88
C ALA A 59 17.38 1.82 -9.07
N SER A 60 16.06 1.92 -9.28
CA SER A 60 15.40 3.22 -9.39
C SER A 60 15.34 3.97 -8.06
N LEU A 61 15.47 3.26 -6.93
CA LEU A 61 15.45 3.83 -5.59
C LEU A 61 16.85 4.02 -4.97
N ARG A 62 17.90 3.43 -5.55
CA ARG A 62 19.29 3.47 -5.02
C ARG A 62 19.86 4.87 -4.80
N GLN A 63 19.35 5.86 -5.52
CA GLN A 63 19.79 7.25 -5.40
C GLN A 63 19.29 7.92 -4.12
N TYR A 64 18.17 7.47 -3.56
CA TYR A 64 17.52 8.06 -2.41
C TYR A 64 18.16 7.62 -1.09
N TYR A 65 17.91 8.39 -0.03
CA TYR A 65 18.24 7.95 1.32
C TYR A 65 17.43 6.71 1.70
N THR A 66 18.06 5.81 2.43
CA THR A 66 17.45 4.57 2.94
C THR A 66 17.62 4.54 4.46
N SER A 67 16.59 4.15 5.21
CA SER A 67 16.74 3.94 6.66
C SER A 67 17.67 2.75 6.93
N GLU A 68 18.52 2.86 7.96
CA GLU A 68 19.33 1.75 8.44
C GLU A 68 18.47 0.67 9.12
N THR A 69 17.38 1.09 9.76
CA THR A 69 16.39 0.20 10.37
C THR A 69 15.54 -0.43 9.28
N LYS A 70 15.35 -1.74 9.37
CA LYS A 70 14.38 -2.51 8.58
C LYS A 70 13.21 -2.91 9.46
N LEU A 71 12.02 -2.96 8.88
CA LEU A 71 10.85 -3.55 9.52
C LEU A 71 10.56 -4.91 8.93
N TYR A 72 10.19 -5.85 9.78
CA TYR A 72 9.75 -7.18 9.36
C TYR A 72 8.25 -7.26 9.58
N ALA A 73 7.49 -7.32 8.49
CA ALA A 73 6.03 -7.32 8.53
C ALA A 73 5.50 -8.72 8.20
N SER A 74 4.64 -9.24 9.06
CA SER A 74 3.91 -10.50 8.81
C SER A 74 2.46 -10.28 8.43
N ASN A 75 1.97 -9.04 8.48
CA ASN A 75 0.67 -8.62 7.97
C ASN A 75 0.77 -7.15 7.52
N PHE A 76 -0.19 -6.71 6.71
CA PHE A 76 -0.18 -5.37 6.12
C PHE A 76 -1.48 -4.66 6.46
N TYR A 77 -1.54 -4.15 7.68
CA TYR A 77 -2.70 -3.53 8.26
C TYR A 77 -2.28 -2.35 9.13
N LEU A 78 -2.68 -1.14 8.73
CA LEU A 78 -2.50 0.07 9.52
C LEU A 78 -3.70 1.00 9.27
N PRO A 79 -4.55 1.24 10.28
CA PRO A 79 -5.61 2.25 10.19
C PRO A 79 -5.05 3.64 9.86
N SER A 80 -5.93 4.54 9.38
CA SER A 80 -5.53 5.93 9.13
C SER A 80 -4.94 6.55 10.40
N CYS A 81 -3.71 7.06 10.28
CA CYS A 81 -2.94 7.74 11.30
C CYS A 81 -2.12 8.86 10.66
N LYS A 82 -1.36 9.65 11.42
CA LYS A 82 -0.47 10.65 10.84
C LYS A 82 0.74 10.01 10.18
N ALA A 83 1.18 10.56 9.05
CA ALA A 83 2.31 10.07 8.27
C ALA A 83 3.65 10.05 9.04
N GLU A 84 3.74 10.76 10.18
CA GLU A 84 4.84 10.71 11.15
C GLU A 84 5.13 9.30 11.67
N TYR A 85 4.13 8.41 11.65
CA TYR A 85 4.29 7.06 12.18
C TYR A 85 5.34 6.26 11.40
N ALA A 86 5.40 6.37 10.07
CA ALA A 86 6.33 5.57 9.27
C ALA A 86 7.81 5.93 9.55
N PRO A 87 8.24 7.21 9.52
CA PRO A 87 9.59 7.57 9.96
C PRO A 87 9.90 7.19 11.41
N ALA A 88 8.91 7.24 12.31
CA ALA A 88 9.10 6.81 13.70
C ALA A 88 9.33 5.30 13.81
N ALA A 89 8.50 4.48 13.14
CA ALA A 89 8.63 3.03 13.11
C ALA A 89 9.97 2.57 12.51
N PHE A 90 10.43 3.26 11.46
CA PHE A 90 11.74 3.05 10.84
C PHE A 90 12.88 3.79 11.56
N GLN A 91 12.66 4.35 12.74
CA GLN A 91 13.65 5.01 13.60
C GLN A 91 14.49 6.08 12.87
N CYS A 92 13.88 6.82 11.96
CA CYS A 92 14.57 7.84 11.14
C CYS A 92 13.91 9.22 11.21
N LYS A 93 13.08 9.49 12.22
CA LYS A 93 12.34 10.75 12.41
C LYS A 93 13.21 12.00 12.56
N ASP A 94 14.46 11.82 12.98
CA ASP A 94 15.47 12.88 13.07
C ASP A 94 15.97 13.33 11.68
N ARG A 95 15.88 12.43 10.68
CA ARG A 95 16.37 12.66 9.31
C ARG A 95 15.25 12.80 8.27
N VAL A 96 14.10 12.17 8.49
CA VAL A 96 13.02 12.05 7.50
C VAL A 96 11.76 12.74 8.00
N LYS A 97 11.27 13.69 7.19
CA LYS A 97 9.96 14.33 7.39
C LYS A 97 8.82 13.48 6.79
N PRO A 98 7.59 13.56 7.35
CA PRO A 98 6.50 12.59 7.14
C PRO A 98 5.73 12.77 5.83
N ALA A 99 6.44 12.74 4.71
CA ALA A 99 5.86 12.83 3.36
C ALA A 99 6.83 12.28 2.33
N ALA A 100 6.40 12.06 1.09
CA ALA A 100 7.28 11.73 -0.04
C ALA A 100 8.27 10.60 0.28
N TRP A 101 7.74 9.48 0.76
CA TRP A 101 8.55 8.31 1.10
C TRP A 101 7.91 7.05 0.54
N VAL A 102 8.74 6.03 0.33
CA VAL A 102 8.29 4.71 -0.13
C VAL A 102 8.90 3.61 0.72
N VAL A 103 8.11 2.60 1.05
CA VAL A 103 8.57 1.38 1.69
C VAL A 103 8.30 0.22 0.75
N VAL A 104 9.33 -0.59 0.49
CA VAL A 104 9.19 -1.82 -0.28
C VAL A 104 9.48 -3.01 0.61
N TYR A 105 8.46 -3.84 0.82
CA TYR A 105 8.57 -5.14 1.48
C TYR A 105 8.82 -6.21 0.44
N ARG A 106 9.84 -7.05 0.68
CA ARG A 106 10.19 -8.16 -0.21
C ARG A 106 10.35 -9.46 0.55
N GLY A 107 10.02 -10.55 -0.13
CA GLY A 107 10.30 -11.89 0.31
C GLY A 107 9.70 -12.92 -0.63
N LYS A 108 9.53 -14.13 -0.11
CA LYS A 108 8.82 -15.20 -0.78
C LYS A 108 7.75 -15.74 0.15
N VAL A 109 6.64 -16.18 -0.41
CA VAL A 109 5.56 -16.81 0.33
C VAL A 109 5.19 -18.15 -0.29
N ARG A 110 4.97 -19.14 0.55
CA ARG A 110 4.49 -20.46 0.15
C ARG A 110 2.97 -20.50 0.30
N ALA A 111 2.30 -20.95 -0.75
CA ALA A 111 0.85 -21.08 -0.76
C ALA A 111 0.42 -22.24 0.15
N PRO A 112 -0.49 -22.00 1.11
CA PRO A 112 -0.97 -23.03 2.03
C PRO A 112 -2.05 -23.93 1.42
N LYS A 113 -2.65 -23.53 0.29
CA LYS A 113 -3.56 -24.34 -0.51
C LYS A 113 -3.49 -23.97 -1.98
N SER A 114 -3.94 -24.86 -2.86
CA SER A 114 -4.13 -24.56 -4.28
C SER A 114 -5.41 -23.76 -4.49
N GLY A 115 -5.41 -22.85 -5.46
CA GLY A 115 -6.61 -22.06 -5.78
C GLY A 115 -6.30 -20.82 -6.61
N LYS A 116 -7.37 -20.10 -6.93
CA LYS A 116 -7.32 -18.78 -7.57
C LYS A 116 -7.65 -17.73 -6.52
N PHE A 117 -6.80 -16.72 -6.41
CA PHE A 117 -6.93 -15.67 -5.41
C PHE A 117 -6.79 -14.30 -6.06
N ARG A 118 -7.23 -13.26 -5.38
CA ARG A 118 -6.85 -11.87 -5.71
C ARG A 118 -6.55 -11.11 -4.42
N PHE A 119 -5.60 -10.19 -4.50
CA PHE A 119 -5.37 -9.25 -3.41
C PHE A 119 -6.43 -8.17 -3.42
N VAL A 120 -6.78 -7.72 -2.23
CA VAL A 120 -7.83 -6.72 -2.01
C VAL A 120 -7.32 -5.69 -1.02
N GLY A 121 -7.27 -4.41 -1.38
CA GLY A 121 -6.71 -3.42 -0.48
C GLY A 121 -6.79 -1.99 -0.94
N THR A 122 -6.24 -1.11 -0.12
CA THR A 122 -6.03 0.31 -0.44
C THR A 122 -4.92 0.89 0.43
N GLY A 123 -4.38 2.04 0.03
CA GLY A 123 -3.43 2.82 0.79
C GLY A 123 -3.76 4.31 0.72
N ASP A 124 -3.54 5.00 1.82
CA ASP A 124 -3.44 6.46 1.87
C ASP A 124 -1.93 6.74 2.00
N ASP A 125 -1.18 6.95 0.93
CA ASP A 125 -1.62 7.22 -0.46
C ASP A 125 -1.60 6.07 -1.46
N LEU A 126 -0.76 5.05 -1.24
CA LEU A 126 -0.54 3.99 -2.21
C LEU A 126 -0.22 2.66 -1.53
N LEU A 127 -0.89 1.63 -2.01
CA LEU A 127 -0.57 0.22 -1.82
C LEU A 127 -0.48 -0.45 -3.19
N ALA A 128 0.64 -1.11 -3.47
CA ALA A 128 0.78 -1.94 -4.67
C ALA A 128 1.38 -3.30 -4.32
N VAL A 129 1.00 -4.33 -5.09
CA VAL A 129 1.49 -5.70 -4.91
C VAL A 129 1.96 -6.27 -6.22
N ARG A 130 3.18 -6.80 -6.22
CA ARG A 130 3.71 -7.66 -7.27
C ARG A 130 3.86 -9.08 -6.72
N PHE A 131 3.13 -9.99 -7.33
CA PHE A 131 3.11 -11.40 -6.95
C PHE A 131 3.53 -12.25 -8.14
N ASN A 132 4.46 -13.19 -7.89
CA ASN A 132 5.01 -14.05 -8.94
C ASN A 132 5.48 -13.24 -10.17
N ASN A 133 6.20 -12.15 -9.91
CA ASN A 133 6.74 -11.21 -10.90
C ASN A 133 5.71 -10.43 -11.72
N LYS A 134 4.42 -10.50 -11.40
CA LYS A 134 3.34 -9.74 -12.04
C LYS A 134 2.77 -8.72 -11.07
N GLN A 135 2.57 -7.47 -11.51
CA GLN A 135 1.77 -6.52 -10.74
C GLN A 135 0.32 -7.01 -10.73
N VAL A 136 -0.23 -7.19 -9.54
CA VAL A 136 -1.58 -7.73 -9.33
C VAL A 136 -2.49 -6.79 -8.54
N LEU A 137 -1.93 -5.78 -7.87
CA LEU A 137 -2.70 -4.74 -7.19
C LEU A 137 -1.97 -3.39 -7.27
N GLU A 138 -2.74 -2.33 -7.42
CA GLU A 138 -2.34 -0.92 -7.31
C GLU A 138 -3.57 -0.14 -6.86
N ALA A 139 -3.53 0.44 -5.68
CA ALA A 139 -4.70 1.01 -5.03
C ALA A 139 -4.32 2.14 -4.09
N GLY A 140 -5.23 3.10 -3.90
CA GLY A 140 -5.05 4.21 -2.99
C GLY A 140 -5.51 5.53 -3.57
N TRP A 141 -5.06 6.64 -3.00
CA TRP A 141 -5.21 7.97 -3.62
C TRP A 141 -4.48 8.06 -4.95
N CYS A 142 -3.36 7.34 -5.06
CA CYS A 142 -2.46 7.44 -6.18
C CYS A 142 -2.44 6.16 -7.02
N ILE A 143 -2.42 6.32 -8.35
CA ILE A 143 -2.28 5.22 -9.32
C ILE A 143 -1.07 5.54 -10.23
N PRO A 144 0.18 5.38 -9.75
CA PRO A 144 1.38 5.66 -10.51
C PRO A 144 1.46 5.08 -11.93
N SER A 145 0.85 3.93 -12.23
CA SER A 145 0.85 3.37 -13.59
C SER A 145 0.13 4.25 -14.61
N THR A 146 -0.77 5.12 -14.14
CA THR A 146 -1.49 6.09 -14.97
C THR A 146 -0.78 7.45 -15.08
N TYR A 147 0.38 7.61 -14.43
CA TYR A 147 1.17 8.83 -14.46
C TYR A 147 1.61 9.18 -15.89
N ALA A 148 1.45 10.46 -16.25
CA ALA A 148 1.88 11.03 -17.52
C ALA A 148 2.44 12.43 -17.28
N LYS A 149 3.68 12.69 -17.71
CA LYS A 149 4.42 13.92 -17.39
C LYS A 149 3.72 15.18 -17.89
N ASP A 150 3.05 15.09 -19.03
CA ASP A 150 2.29 16.18 -19.66
C ASP A 150 0.99 16.52 -18.92
N GLN A 151 0.53 15.66 -18.01
CA GLN A 151 -0.71 15.83 -17.24
C GLN A 151 -0.46 16.40 -15.84
N GLY A 152 0.80 16.69 -15.46
CA GLY A 152 1.18 17.28 -14.18
C GLY A 152 0.70 16.45 -12.98
N THR A 153 0.07 17.10 -12.00
CA THR A 153 -0.47 16.44 -10.79
C THR A 153 -1.70 15.57 -11.07
N LYS A 154 -2.39 15.74 -12.21
CA LYS A 154 -3.66 15.04 -12.50
C LYS A 154 -3.51 13.54 -12.76
N ALA A 155 -2.31 13.10 -13.12
CA ALA A 155 -2.09 11.72 -13.54
C ALA A 155 -1.70 10.79 -12.38
N GLY A 156 -1.11 11.32 -11.31
CA GLY A 156 -0.72 10.52 -10.16
C GLY A 156 -1.82 10.27 -9.13
N SER A 157 -2.84 11.14 -9.04
CA SER A 157 -3.90 11.10 -8.00
C SER A 157 -5.22 10.45 -8.46
N ARG A 158 -5.20 9.57 -9.48
CA ARG A 158 -6.44 9.03 -10.10
C ARG A 158 -7.29 8.12 -9.21
N GLY A 159 -6.83 7.70 -8.04
CA GLY A 159 -7.67 6.94 -7.13
C GLY A 159 -8.70 7.80 -6.37
N ALA A 160 -8.46 9.11 -6.29
CA ALA A 160 -9.22 10.10 -5.55
C ALA A 160 -10.63 10.36 -6.10
N LEU A 161 -11.67 9.74 -5.55
CA LEU A 161 -13.07 9.88 -6.02
C LEU A 161 -13.61 11.32 -5.91
N LYS A 162 -13.03 12.14 -5.04
CA LYS A 162 -13.40 13.56 -4.90
C LYS A 162 -12.97 14.44 -6.10
N THR A 163 -12.15 13.92 -7.01
CA THR A 163 -11.62 14.66 -8.16
C THR A 163 -12.30 14.23 -9.45
N GLU A 164 -12.36 15.11 -10.46
CA GLU A 164 -12.95 14.75 -11.77
C GLU A 164 -12.18 13.63 -12.49
N HIS A 165 -10.85 13.62 -12.38
CA HIS A 165 -10.01 12.57 -12.99
C HIS A 165 -10.15 11.24 -12.25
N GLY A 166 -10.34 11.27 -10.92
CA GLY A 166 -10.64 10.05 -10.17
C GLY A 166 -12.02 9.48 -10.49
N LYS A 167 -13.06 10.32 -10.59
CA LYS A 167 -14.38 9.87 -11.09
C LYS A 167 -14.27 9.21 -12.45
N ALA A 168 -13.49 9.78 -13.37
CA ALA A 168 -13.26 9.20 -14.70
C ALA A 168 -12.51 7.85 -14.63
N TYR A 169 -11.50 7.72 -13.76
CA TYR A 169 -10.81 6.45 -13.53
C TYR A 169 -11.76 5.38 -12.99
N HIS A 170 -12.53 5.70 -11.95
CA HIS A 170 -13.53 4.79 -11.37
C HIS A 170 -14.57 4.34 -12.39
N GLN A 171 -15.04 5.27 -13.24
CA GLN A 171 -15.95 4.93 -14.34
C GLN A 171 -15.28 4.00 -15.36
N ALA A 172 -14.02 4.26 -15.71
CA ALA A 172 -13.26 3.41 -16.64
C ALA A 172 -13.02 2.00 -16.09
N ILE A 173 -12.73 1.85 -14.79
CA ILE A 173 -12.66 0.55 -14.10
C ILE A 173 -14.02 -0.16 -14.19
N LYS A 174 -15.10 0.53 -13.78
CA LYS A 174 -16.46 -0.03 -13.75
C LYS A 174 -16.94 -0.51 -15.13
N GLU A 175 -16.54 0.19 -16.19
CA GLU A 175 -16.89 -0.14 -17.57
C GLU A 175 -15.90 -1.12 -18.24
N GLY A 176 -14.83 -1.53 -17.54
CA GLY A 176 -13.77 -2.38 -18.10
C GLY A 176 -12.96 -1.71 -19.22
N LYS A 177 -12.94 -0.38 -19.26
CA LYS A 177 -12.26 0.43 -20.28
C LYS A 177 -10.82 0.79 -19.91
N ASP A 178 -10.43 0.66 -18.65
CA ASP A 178 -9.03 0.84 -18.25
C ASP A 178 -8.21 -0.40 -18.62
N SER A 179 -7.37 -0.27 -19.65
CA SER A 179 -6.64 -1.41 -20.18
C SER A 179 -5.57 -1.99 -19.24
N GLY A 180 -5.08 -1.20 -18.28
CA GLY A 180 -4.07 -1.61 -17.30
C GLY A 180 -4.68 -2.30 -16.07
N HIS A 181 -5.98 -2.09 -15.85
CA HIS A 181 -6.70 -2.50 -14.65
C HIS A 181 -8.03 -3.21 -14.99
N ARG A 182 -8.07 -3.98 -16.08
CA ARG A 182 -9.31 -4.59 -16.61
C ARG A 182 -10.01 -5.51 -15.62
N ASP A 183 -9.25 -6.18 -14.77
CA ASP A 183 -9.77 -7.12 -13.77
C ASP A 183 -10.09 -6.45 -12.42
N TYR A 184 -9.81 -5.15 -12.30
CA TYR A 184 -9.95 -4.47 -11.02
C TYR A 184 -11.43 -4.20 -10.71
N VAL A 185 -11.76 -4.27 -9.43
CA VAL A 185 -13.07 -3.91 -8.91
C VAL A 185 -12.88 -2.99 -7.72
N ILE A 186 -13.53 -1.84 -7.72
CA ILE A 186 -13.54 -0.91 -6.58
C ILE A 186 -14.92 -0.94 -5.96
N ALA A 187 -14.99 -1.15 -4.65
CA ALA A 187 -16.26 -1.17 -3.95
C ALA A 187 -16.13 -0.94 -2.44
N ASN A 188 -17.21 -0.43 -1.87
CA ASN A 188 -17.31 -0.17 -0.45
C ASN A 188 -17.08 -1.45 0.38
N TYR A 189 -16.46 -1.27 1.54
CA TYR A 189 -16.22 -2.33 2.51
C TYR A 189 -16.51 -1.84 3.92
N ASP A 190 -16.92 -2.75 4.81
CA ASP A 190 -17.25 -2.38 6.18
C ASP A 190 -16.00 -1.93 6.95
N GLY A 191 -16.18 -1.08 7.96
CA GLY A 191 -15.09 -0.64 8.83
C GLY A 191 -14.08 0.33 8.22
N VAL A 192 -14.25 0.78 6.96
CA VAL A 192 -13.36 1.73 6.26
C VAL A 192 -14.11 2.95 5.71
N GLY A 193 -14.84 3.64 6.58
CA GLY A 193 -15.72 4.76 6.22
C GLY A 193 -15.03 5.89 5.45
N LYS A 194 -13.82 6.28 5.85
CA LYS A 194 -13.00 7.27 5.15
C LYS A 194 -12.70 6.84 3.71
N TRP A 195 -12.15 5.64 3.52
CA TRP A 195 -11.82 5.12 2.20
C TRP A 195 -13.04 4.84 1.32
N ASN A 196 -14.18 4.45 1.90
CA ASN A 196 -15.45 4.37 1.17
C ASN A 196 -15.86 5.73 0.58
N ARG A 197 -15.72 6.81 1.35
CA ARG A 197 -16.07 8.17 0.89
C ARG A 197 -15.06 8.72 -0.12
N GLU A 198 -13.78 8.48 0.11
CA GLU A 198 -12.70 9.16 -0.61
C GLU A 198 -12.18 8.38 -1.83
N LEU A 199 -12.24 7.05 -1.76
CA LEU A 199 -11.63 6.13 -2.74
C LEU A 199 -12.64 5.10 -3.26
N GLY A 200 -13.94 5.23 -2.96
CA GLY A 200 -14.96 4.25 -3.36
C GLY A 200 -14.84 2.88 -2.66
N GLY A 201 -14.01 2.80 -1.62
CA GLY A 201 -13.77 1.62 -0.80
C GLY A 201 -12.42 0.97 -1.04
N LEU A 202 -12.40 -0.36 -1.15
CA LEU A 202 -11.20 -1.16 -1.39
C LEU A 202 -11.13 -1.60 -2.85
N THR A 203 -9.92 -1.83 -3.35
CA THR A 203 -9.68 -2.31 -4.72
C THR A 203 -9.34 -3.80 -4.70
N ALA A 204 -10.13 -4.62 -5.38
CA ALA A 204 -9.77 -5.98 -5.76
C ALA A 204 -8.91 -5.93 -7.01
N GLY A 205 -7.74 -6.56 -6.94
CA GLY A 205 -6.78 -6.61 -8.03
C GLY A 205 -6.98 -7.77 -9.01
N THR A 206 -5.99 -7.96 -9.89
CA THR A 206 -5.96 -9.04 -10.88
C THR A 206 -5.83 -10.41 -10.20
N PRO A 207 -6.70 -11.38 -10.54
CA PRO A 207 -6.61 -12.74 -10.02
C PRO A 207 -5.32 -13.46 -10.43
N PHE A 208 -4.83 -14.32 -9.56
CA PHE A 208 -3.66 -15.17 -9.78
C PHE A 208 -3.90 -16.58 -9.23
N GLU A 209 -3.25 -17.57 -9.84
CA GLU A 209 -3.35 -18.97 -9.43
C GLU A 209 -2.11 -19.41 -8.67
N VAL A 210 -2.32 -20.23 -7.65
CA VAL A 210 -1.25 -20.86 -6.89
C VAL A 210 -1.50 -22.35 -6.73
N LYS A 211 -0.41 -23.10 -6.52
CA LYS A 211 -0.42 -24.50 -6.11
C LYS A 211 0.09 -24.59 -4.69
N GLU A 212 -0.58 -25.39 -3.88
CA GLU A 212 -0.17 -25.71 -2.52
C GLU A 212 1.29 -26.12 -2.46
N GLY A 213 2.02 -25.63 -1.46
CA GLY A 213 3.43 -25.95 -1.26
C GLY A 213 4.40 -25.20 -2.19
N ASN A 214 3.92 -24.61 -3.29
CA ASN A 214 4.76 -23.79 -4.15
C ASN A 214 5.08 -22.45 -3.51
N THR A 215 6.29 -21.97 -3.80
CA THR A 215 6.84 -20.71 -3.28
C THR A 215 6.85 -19.66 -4.38
N TYR A 216 6.36 -18.46 -4.06
CA TYR A 216 6.19 -17.35 -4.99
C TYR A 216 6.91 -16.11 -4.46
N PRO A 217 7.66 -15.37 -5.29
CA PRO A 217 8.16 -14.07 -4.90
C PRO A 217 6.99 -13.10 -4.72
N ILE A 218 7.07 -12.28 -3.67
CA ILE A 218 6.11 -11.20 -3.41
C ILE A 218 6.86 -9.92 -3.06
N GLU A 219 6.40 -8.82 -3.64
CA GLU A 219 6.85 -7.47 -3.34
C GLU A 219 5.61 -6.61 -3.04
N ILE A 220 5.64 -5.86 -1.94
CA ILE A 220 4.55 -4.97 -1.53
C ILE A 220 5.14 -3.57 -1.37
N LEU A 221 4.60 -2.62 -2.11
CA LEU A 221 4.96 -1.21 -2.03
C LEU A 221 3.90 -0.46 -1.25
N ILE A 222 4.35 0.36 -0.31
CA ILE A 222 3.52 1.31 0.43
C ILE A 222 4.18 2.68 0.34
N SER A 223 3.39 3.74 0.11
CA SER A 223 3.94 5.09 -0.02
C SER A 223 3.00 6.14 0.52
N GLU A 224 3.61 7.17 1.10
CA GLU A 224 3.00 8.47 1.37
C GLU A 224 3.53 9.49 0.36
N VAL A 225 2.62 10.22 -0.28
CA VAL A 225 2.92 11.19 -1.32
C VAL A 225 3.01 12.59 -0.72
N PRO A 226 1.92 13.34 -0.42
CA PRO A 226 2.08 14.71 0.01
C PRO A 226 2.38 14.82 1.50
N GLY A 227 1.98 13.89 2.36
CA GLY A 227 1.99 14.03 3.82
C GLY A 227 0.57 14.21 4.38
N GLY A 228 0.47 14.24 5.71
CA GLY A 228 -0.81 14.35 6.42
C GLY A 228 -1.21 13.02 7.02
N ALA A 229 -2.26 12.40 6.47
CA ALA A 229 -2.80 11.13 6.95
C ALA A 229 -2.28 9.96 6.10
N PHE A 230 -2.00 8.84 6.75
CA PHE A 230 -1.41 7.65 6.17
C PHE A 230 -2.08 6.39 6.74
N GLY A 231 -2.29 5.38 5.91
CA GLY A 231 -2.80 4.07 6.33
C GLY A 231 -2.88 3.09 5.17
N PHE A 232 -3.05 1.80 5.46
CA PHE A 232 -3.19 0.79 4.41
C PHE A 232 -3.84 -0.49 4.95
N VAL A 233 -4.43 -1.25 4.05
CA VAL A 233 -4.89 -2.60 4.34
C VAL A 233 -4.67 -3.50 3.13
N LEU A 234 -4.16 -4.71 3.37
CA LEU A 234 -4.08 -5.79 2.38
C LEU A 234 -4.81 -7.04 2.89
N LEU A 235 -5.91 -7.33 2.21
CA LEU A 235 -6.75 -8.49 2.37
C LEU A 235 -6.56 -9.43 1.17
N LEU A 236 -7.13 -10.62 1.27
CA LEU A 236 -7.10 -11.68 0.28
C LEU A 236 -8.50 -12.21 0.06
N ASP A 237 -8.83 -12.42 -1.20
CA ASP A 237 -10.09 -13.00 -1.64
C ASP A 237 -9.82 -14.28 -2.41
N GLU A 238 -10.52 -15.36 -2.08
CA GLU A 238 -10.57 -16.56 -2.92
C GLU A 238 -11.46 -16.24 -4.11
N TYR A 239 -10.83 -16.17 -5.29
CA TYR A 239 -11.44 -15.63 -6.48
C TYR A 239 -12.31 -16.66 -7.17
N ASP A 240 -13.54 -16.27 -7.46
CA ASP A 240 -14.51 -17.04 -8.22
C ASP A 240 -14.89 -16.26 -9.51
N GLU A 241 -14.81 -16.96 -10.64
CA GLU A 241 -15.08 -16.39 -11.96
C GLU A 241 -16.56 -16.13 -12.21
N ASP A 242 -17.46 -16.84 -11.52
CA ASP A 242 -18.91 -16.64 -11.69
C ASP A 242 -19.37 -15.39 -10.95
N SER A 243 -18.68 -15.04 -9.88
CA SER A 243 -19.06 -13.95 -9.00
C SER A 243 -18.46 -12.61 -9.34
N LYS A 244 -17.43 -12.53 -10.23
CA LYS A 244 -16.57 -11.38 -10.72
C LYS A 244 -16.67 -10.03 -10.01
N SER A 245 -17.89 -9.60 -9.70
CA SER A 245 -18.27 -8.56 -8.77
C SER A 245 -17.70 -8.68 -7.34
N TRP A 246 -17.81 -7.57 -6.63
CA TRP A 246 -17.65 -7.43 -5.18
C TRP A 246 -18.92 -7.83 -4.39
N LYS A 247 -19.98 -8.26 -5.08
CA LYS A 247 -21.30 -8.46 -4.48
C LYS A 247 -21.44 -9.90 -4.01
N PHE A 248 -20.99 -10.16 -2.79
CA PHE A 248 -21.41 -11.31 -2.01
C PHE A 248 -22.14 -10.81 -0.75
N PRO A 249 -23.29 -11.39 -0.37
CA PRO A 249 -23.86 -11.12 0.95
C PRO A 249 -22.91 -11.64 2.04
N GLY A 250 -22.57 -10.79 3.03
CA GLY A 250 -21.83 -11.21 4.24
C GLY A 250 -20.32 -11.42 4.07
N LYS A 251 -19.68 -10.78 3.07
CA LYS A 251 -18.27 -11.04 2.77
C LYS A 251 -17.32 -10.44 3.81
N THR A 252 -16.72 -11.30 4.63
CA THR A 252 -15.53 -10.99 5.40
C THR A 252 -14.33 -11.61 4.69
N LEU A 253 -13.36 -10.78 4.28
CA LEU A 253 -12.17 -11.20 3.56
C LEU A 253 -11.08 -11.73 4.50
N ASP A 254 -10.18 -12.54 3.97
CA ASP A 254 -9.00 -12.97 4.72
C ASP A 254 -8.01 -11.80 4.83
N LEU A 255 -7.37 -11.65 5.97
CA LEU A 255 -6.19 -10.82 6.13
C LEU A 255 -4.99 -11.52 5.47
N PHE A 256 -4.28 -10.84 4.59
CA PHE A 256 -3.01 -11.38 4.10
C PHE A 256 -1.96 -11.35 5.21
N ARG A 257 -1.60 -12.53 5.72
CA ARG A 257 -0.60 -12.69 6.78
C ARG A 257 0.29 -13.91 6.58
N THR A 258 1.52 -13.82 7.09
CA THR A 258 2.54 -14.86 7.04
C THR A 258 2.86 -15.51 8.39
N ASN A 259 2.10 -15.15 9.43
CA ASN A 259 2.14 -15.78 10.74
C ASN A 259 0.74 -15.79 11.37
N PHE A 260 0.60 -16.48 12.51
CA PHE A 260 -0.66 -16.57 13.24
C PHE A 260 -1.04 -15.30 14.03
N SER A 261 -0.18 -14.27 14.04
CA SER A 261 -0.45 -13.04 14.76
C SER A 261 -1.55 -12.25 14.05
N GLU A 262 -2.60 -11.93 14.78
CA GLU A 262 -3.64 -11.00 14.34
C GLU A 262 -3.24 -9.56 14.63
N PRO A 263 -3.65 -8.60 13.79
CA PRO A 263 -3.60 -7.20 14.15
C PRO A 263 -4.46 -6.96 15.39
N ASN A 264 -3.83 -6.73 16.53
CA ASN A 264 -4.56 -6.34 17.73
C ASN A 264 -4.88 -4.85 17.64
N LYS A 265 -6.18 -4.51 17.63
CA LYS A 265 -6.63 -3.12 17.57
C LYS A 265 -6.06 -2.27 18.71
N GLN A 266 -6.06 -2.77 19.94
CA GLN A 266 -5.55 -2.01 21.08
C GLN A 266 -4.04 -1.79 20.97
N GLU A 267 -3.28 -2.81 20.59
CA GLU A 267 -1.83 -2.68 20.41
C GLU A 267 -1.47 -1.69 19.29
N LEU A 268 -2.19 -1.75 18.16
CA LEU A 268 -2.04 -0.79 17.07
C LEU A 268 -2.37 0.63 17.53
N GLU A 269 -3.46 0.79 18.28
CA GLU A 269 -3.84 2.09 18.83
C GLU A 269 -2.78 2.63 19.79
N ASP A 270 -2.26 1.79 20.68
CA ASP A 270 -1.23 2.15 21.64
C ASP A 270 0.09 2.53 20.94
N LEU A 271 0.50 1.80 19.90
CA LEU A 271 1.68 2.10 19.08
C LEU A 271 1.55 3.46 18.40
N VAL A 272 0.42 3.71 17.75
CA VAL A 272 0.17 4.95 17.02
C VAL A 272 0.00 6.14 17.99
N ARG A 273 -0.65 5.91 19.14
CA ARG A 273 -0.82 6.90 20.21
C ARG A 273 0.50 7.29 20.86
N LYS A 274 1.40 6.32 21.08
CA LYS A 274 2.75 6.55 21.65
C LYS A 274 3.55 7.54 20.80
N GLU A 275 3.38 7.53 19.49
CA GLU A 275 4.03 8.47 18.57
C GLU A 275 3.18 9.71 18.25
N ASN A 276 2.07 9.96 18.98
CA ASN A 276 1.13 11.07 18.76
C ASN A 276 0.54 11.13 17.33
N CYS A 277 0.42 9.96 16.69
CA CYS A 277 -0.02 9.82 15.31
C CYS A 277 -1.50 9.42 15.19
N LEU A 278 -2.23 9.25 16.29
CA LEU A 278 -3.62 8.81 16.21
C LEU A 278 -4.53 9.98 15.77
N GLU A 279 -5.29 9.78 14.70
CA GLU A 279 -6.25 10.76 14.18
C GLU A 279 -7.67 10.22 14.33
N GLY A 280 -8.32 10.55 15.44
CA GLY A 280 -9.67 10.08 15.72
C GLY A 280 -9.76 8.57 15.99
N PRO A 281 -10.96 7.98 15.87
CA PRO A 281 -11.13 6.55 16.10
C PRO A 281 -10.50 5.73 14.97
N MET A 282 -9.81 4.64 15.33
CA MET A 282 -9.27 3.73 14.32
C MET A 282 -10.40 3.03 13.55
N GLU A 283 -10.49 3.33 12.25
CA GLU A 283 -11.29 2.60 11.28
C GLU A 283 -10.55 1.32 10.89
N CYS A 284 -11.19 0.19 11.16
CA CYS A 284 -10.58 -1.14 11.08
C CYS A 284 -11.49 -2.03 10.22
N PRO A 285 -11.10 -2.38 8.98
CA PRO A 285 -11.88 -3.30 8.17
C PRO A 285 -11.99 -4.66 8.87
N PRO A 286 -13.18 -5.27 8.94
CA PRO A 286 -13.30 -6.63 9.45
C PRO A 286 -12.57 -7.59 8.52
N TYR A 287 -11.96 -8.60 9.11
CA TYR A 287 -11.31 -9.70 8.41
C TYR A 287 -11.67 -11.02 9.08
N ASN A 288 -11.47 -12.13 8.36
CA ASN A 288 -11.77 -13.46 8.85
C ASN A 288 -10.74 -13.83 9.92
N ALA A 289 -11.14 -14.12 11.15
CA ALA A 289 -10.19 -14.53 12.21
C ALA A 289 -9.42 -15.80 11.82
N ASP A 290 -10.07 -16.69 11.07
CA ASP A 290 -9.50 -17.93 10.54
C ASP A 290 -8.81 -17.73 9.18
N SER A 291 -8.34 -16.51 8.88
CA SER A 291 -7.67 -16.18 7.62
C SER A 291 -6.59 -17.18 7.27
N LEU A 292 -6.52 -17.52 5.98
CA LEU A 292 -5.51 -18.41 5.42
C LEU A 292 -4.08 -17.91 5.68
N ILE A 293 -3.27 -18.70 6.38
CA ILE A 293 -1.89 -18.32 6.75
C ILE A 293 -0.91 -18.75 5.66
N TRP A 294 -0.28 -17.77 5.01
CA TRP A 294 0.82 -18.04 4.07
C TRP A 294 2.11 -18.27 4.86
N VAL A 295 3.06 -19.04 4.30
CA VAL A 295 4.34 -19.24 4.98
C VAL A 295 5.39 -18.36 4.32
N ALA A 296 5.94 -17.37 5.04
CA ALA A 296 7.11 -16.67 4.52
C ALA A 296 8.28 -17.65 4.39
N VAL A 297 9.07 -17.50 3.34
CA VAL A 297 10.24 -18.34 3.06
C VAL A 297 11.47 -17.42 3.04
N PRO A 298 12.52 -17.74 3.82
CA PRO A 298 13.79 -17.03 3.78
C PRO A 298 14.41 -16.92 2.37
#